data_AF-A0A0C2EVF0-F1
#
_entry.id   AF-A0A0C2EVF0-F1
#
_cell.length_a   1.000
_cell.length_b   1.000
_cell.length_c   1.000
_cell.angle_alpha   90.00
_cell.angle_beta   90.00
_cell.angle_gamma   90.00
#
_symmetry.space_group_name_H-M   'P 1'
#
loop_
_entity.id
_entity.type
_entity.pdbx_description
1 polymer ?
#
loop_
_entity_poly.entity_id
_entity_poly.type
_entity_poly.pdbx_seq_one_letter_code
_entity_poly.pdbx_strand_id
1 'polypeptide(L)'
;MSSETPKKTVSIVAFMKRKPGLTHEQFYQHWVHVHGPLVKPWAQKHGFLEYRQIHLYPALNANRTVVGPERAGRNTELENWDGCAVFEIESLERFEAAFEDPYYKDVIAKDEEQFIDKAAGVMRRRGELNRII
;
A
#
# COMPACT_ATOMS: atom_id res chain seq x y z
N MET A 1 11.41 20.82 -29.78
CA MET A 1 10.40 20.39 -28.80
C MET A 1 10.48 18.88 -28.73
N SER A 2 11.32 18.32 -27.85
CA SER A 2 11.41 16.86 -27.72
C SER A 2 10.12 16.35 -27.13
N SER A 3 9.36 15.57 -27.90
CA SER A 3 8.24 14.79 -27.40
C SER A 3 8.79 13.69 -26.50
N GLU A 4 8.97 13.99 -25.22
CA GLU A 4 9.32 12.99 -24.24
C GLU A 4 8.16 12.00 -24.17
N THR A 5 8.40 10.76 -24.59
CA THR A 5 7.44 9.67 -24.42
C THR A 5 7.15 9.56 -22.92
N PRO A 6 5.88 9.42 -22.48
CA PRO A 6 5.59 9.25 -21.06
C PRO A 6 6.42 8.09 -20.52
N LYS A 7 7.26 8.36 -19.52
CA LYS A 7 8.10 7.33 -18.91
C LYS A 7 7.18 6.30 -18.27
N LYS A 8 7.19 5.06 -18.76
CA LYS A 8 6.44 3.96 -18.14
C LYS A 8 6.88 3.82 -16.68
N THR A 9 5.93 3.73 -15.77
CA THR A 9 6.16 3.50 -14.33
C THR A 9 5.54 2.16 -13.93
N VAL A 10 5.95 1.67 -12.77
CA VAL A 10 5.37 0.48 -12.15
C VAL A 10 4.54 0.88 -10.93
N SER A 11 3.42 0.19 -10.73
CA SER A 11 2.65 0.28 -9.51
C SER A 11 2.84 -0.95 -8.64
N ILE A 12 2.93 -0.74 -7.34
CA ILE A 12 2.99 -1.79 -6.33
C ILE A 12 1.81 -1.63 -5.40
N VAL A 13 1.03 -2.69 -5.22
CA VAL A 13 -0.05 -2.77 -4.23
C VAL A 13 0.39 -3.73 -3.14
N ALA A 14 0.45 -3.24 -1.91
CA ALA A 14 0.83 -4.00 -0.72
C ALA A 14 -0.36 -4.09 0.22
N PHE A 15 -0.88 -5.30 0.45
CA PHE A 15 -1.96 -5.55 1.40
C PHE A 15 -1.38 -5.80 2.80
N MET A 16 -1.98 -5.16 3.80
CA MET A 16 -1.54 -5.23 5.19
C MET A 16 -2.66 -5.69 6.09
N LYS A 17 -2.27 -6.49 7.08
CA LYS A 17 -3.13 -6.95 8.15
C LYS A 17 -2.72 -6.24 9.44
N ARG A 18 -3.69 -5.76 10.20
CA ARG A 18 -3.42 -5.10 11.49
C ARG A 18 -2.88 -6.11 12.49
N LYS A 19 -1.99 -5.65 13.36
CA LYS A 19 -1.45 -6.45 14.46
C LYS A 19 -2.58 -7.00 15.35
N PRO A 20 -2.52 -8.27 15.78
CA PRO A 20 -3.50 -8.82 16.71
C PRO A 20 -3.63 -7.96 17.96
N GLY A 21 -4.87 -7.70 18.39
CA GLY A 21 -5.18 -6.86 19.55
C GLY A 21 -5.45 -5.38 19.25
N LEU A 22 -5.10 -4.88 18.06
CA LEU A 22 -5.46 -3.52 17.65
C LEU A 22 -6.87 -3.47 17.05
N THR A 23 -7.65 -2.42 17.33
CA THR A 23 -8.86 -2.13 16.55
C THR A 23 -8.49 -1.62 15.15
N HIS A 24 -9.44 -1.67 14.20
CA HIS A 24 -9.24 -1.06 12.89
C HIS A 24 -8.96 0.45 13.00
N GLU A 25 -9.66 1.14 13.89
CA GLU A 25 -9.46 2.57 14.11
C GLU A 25 -8.04 2.87 14.62
N GLN A 26 -7.55 2.12 15.60
CA GLN A 26 -6.17 2.28 16.10
C GLN A 26 -5.15 2.04 14.98
N PHE A 27 -5.34 0.97 14.20
CA PHE A 27 -4.50 0.66 13.04
C PHE A 27 -4.48 1.82 12.03
N TYR A 28 -5.65 2.30 11.62
CA TYR A 28 -5.79 3.38 10.64
C TYR A 28 -5.25 4.72 11.12
N GLN A 29 -5.50 5.07 12.38
CA GLN A 29 -4.99 6.30 12.99
C GLN A 29 -3.46 6.31 13.02
N HIS A 30 -2.86 5.21 13.48
CA HIS A 30 -1.40 5.06 13.48
C HIS A 30 -0.84 5.09 12.05
N TRP A 31 -1.48 4.37 11.14
CA TRP A 31 -0.98 4.23 9.77
C TRP A 31 -0.96 5.55 9.00
N VAL A 32 -1.99 6.38 9.14
CA VAL A 32 -2.04 7.71 8.49
C VAL A 32 -1.21 8.75 9.23
N HIS A 33 -1.35 8.84 10.56
CA HIS A 33 -0.86 10.00 11.32
C HIS A 33 0.53 9.81 11.94
N VAL A 34 1.03 8.57 12.03
CA VAL A 34 2.37 8.26 12.54
C VAL A 34 3.23 7.69 11.41
N HIS A 35 2.80 6.58 10.82
CA HIS A 35 3.58 5.88 9.80
C HIS A 35 3.69 6.69 8.49
N GLY A 36 2.59 7.30 8.03
CA GLY A 36 2.57 8.15 6.83
C GLY A 36 3.67 9.24 6.84
N PRO A 37 3.75 10.08 7.90
CA PRO A 37 4.82 11.05 8.08
C PRO A 37 6.24 10.47 8.10
N LEU A 38 6.44 9.26 8.62
CA LEU A 38 7.74 8.58 8.62
C LEU A 38 8.13 8.11 7.21
N VAL A 39 7.18 7.57 6.45
CA VAL A 39 7.39 7.05 5.09
C VAL A 39 7.57 8.18 4.08
N LYS A 40 6.85 9.29 4.21
CA LYS A 40 6.87 10.39 3.24
C LYS A 40 8.28 10.88 2.86
N PRO A 41 9.18 11.27 3.78
CA PRO A 41 10.52 11.73 3.41
C PRO A 41 11.38 10.61 2.80
N TRP A 42 11.21 9.37 3.23
CA TRP A 42 11.89 8.21 2.63
C TRP A 42 11.40 7.97 1.18
N ALA A 43 10.10 8.00 0.96
CA ALA A 43 9.50 7.84 -0.36
C ALA A 43 9.97 8.94 -1.32
N GLN A 44 10.01 10.19 -0.85
CA GLN A 44 10.54 11.32 -1.63
C GLN A 44 12.02 11.15 -1.97
N LYS A 45 12.85 10.72 -1.01
CA LYS A 45 14.30 10.46 -1.21
C LYS A 45 14.55 9.41 -2.30
N HIS A 46 13.72 8.37 -2.36
CA HIS A 46 13.89 7.26 -3.31
C HIS A 46 13.13 7.42 -4.63
N GLY A 47 12.51 8.59 -4.85
CA GLY A 47 11.86 8.92 -6.12
C GLY A 47 10.53 8.17 -6.34
N PHE A 48 9.83 7.84 -5.27
CA PHE A 48 8.43 7.42 -5.37
C PHE A 48 7.59 8.59 -5.88
N LEU A 49 6.76 8.33 -6.88
CA LEU A 49 5.89 9.32 -7.51
C LEU A 49 4.55 9.44 -6.78
N GLU A 50 4.10 8.33 -6.19
CA GLU A 50 2.87 8.29 -5.40
C GLU A 50 3.02 7.31 -4.23
N TYR A 51 2.41 7.68 -3.11
CA TYR A 51 2.07 6.78 -2.01
C TYR A 51 0.64 7.06 -1.55
N ARG A 52 -0.24 6.06 -1.69
CA ARG A 52 -1.62 6.08 -1.19
C ARG A 52 -1.84 5.00 -0.16
N GLN A 53 -2.63 5.32 0.85
CA GLN A 53 -3.16 4.36 1.81
C GLN A 53 -4.67 4.20 1.56
N ILE A 54 -5.14 2.96 1.50
CA ILE A 54 -6.56 2.61 1.35
C ILE A 54 -6.96 1.78 2.56
N HIS A 55 -7.90 2.29 3.34
CA HIS A 55 -8.43 1.63 4.53
C HIS A 55 -9.67 0.81 4.15
N LEU A 56 -9.64 -0.50 4.42
CA LEU A 56 -10.76 -1.39 4.09
C LEU A 56 -11.72 -1.45 5.28
N TYR A 57 -12.53 -0.40 5.44
CA TYR A 57 -13.52 -0.36 6.51
C TYR A 57 -14.54 -1.51 6.37
N PRO A 58 -14.70 -2.37 7.40
CA PRO A 58 -15.67 -3.45 7.35
C PRO A 58 -17.10 -2.95 7.08
N ALA A 59 -17.46 -1.80 7.64
CA ALA A 59 -18.78 -1.20 7.47
C ALA A 59 -19.12 -0.86 6.01
N LEU A 60 -18.13 -0.48 5.20
CA LEU A 60 -18.33 -0.20 3.76
C LEU A 60 -18.41 -1.48 2.92
N ASN A 61 -17.92 -2.60 3.44
CA ASN A 61 -17.76 -3.86 2.71
C ASN A 61 -18.77 -4.95 3.10
N ALA A 62 -19.38 -4.86 4.29
CA ALA A 62 -20.26 -5.89 4.85
C ALA A 62 -21.51 -6.20 4.01
N ASN A 63 -22.00 -5.23 3.22
CA ASN A 63 -23.22 -5.36 2.41
C ASN A 63 -23.08 -4.71 1.03
N ARG A 64 -21.90 -4.86 0.41
CA ARG A 64 -21.62 -4.22 -0.89
C ARG A 64 -22.63 -4.68 -1.96
N THR A 65 -23.32 -3.73 -2.58
CA THR A 65 -24.13 -3.98 -3.78
C THR A 65 -23.20 -4.38 -4.93
N VAL A 66 -23.58 -5.38 -5.72
CA VAL A 66 -22.85 -5.71 -6.95
C VAL A 66 -22.96 -4.52 -7.91
N VAL A 67 -21.83 -3.94 -8.30
CA VAL A 67 -21.77 -2.84 -9.25
C VAL A 67 -21.38 -3.37 -10.62
N GLY A 68 -22.14 -3.03 -11.66
CA GLY A 68 -21.86 -3.42 -13.05
C GLY A 68 -22.46 -4.78 -13.47
N PRO A 69 -22.16 -5.25 -14.69
CA PRO A 69 -22.73 -6.49 -15.27
C PRO A 69 -22.11 -7.79 -14.70
N GLU A 70 -21.40 -7.71 -13.58
CA GLU A 70 -20.63 -8.82 -13.02
C GLU A 70 -21.55 -9.88 -12.40
N ARG A 71 -21.22 -11.17 -12.60
CA ARG A 71 -21.91 -12.27 -11.91
C ARG A 71 -21.57 -12.23 -10.43
N ALA A 72 -22.55 -12.49 -9.57
CA ALA A 72 -22.34 -12.61 -8.13
C ALA A 72 -21.39 -13.78 -7.81
N GLY A 73 -20.09 -13.50 -7.73
CA GLY A 73 -19.05 -14.40 -7.28
C GLY A 73 -18.30 -13.73 -6.14
N ARG A 74 -18.31 -14.35 -4.95
CA ARG A 74 -17.54 -13.84 -3.81
C ARG A 74 -16.14 -14.44 -3.85
N ASN A 75 -15.20 -13.74 -4.47
CA ASN A 75 -13.80 -13.90 -4.08
C ASN A 75 -13.61 -13.14 -2.76
N THR A 76 -13.34 -13.90 -1.69
CA THR A 76 -13.21 -13.40 -0.31
C THR A 76 -11.75 -13.21 0.10
N GLU A 77 -10.78 -13.40 -0.80
CA GLU A 77 -9.34 -13.31 -0.47
C GLU A 77 -8.96 -11.96 0.15
N LEU A 78 -9.60 -10.87 -0.30
CA LEU A 78 -9.37 -9.53 0.22
C LEU A 78 -10.01 -9.27 1.58
N GLU A 79 -10.96 -10.09 2.03
CA GLU A 79 -11.61 -9.96 3.35
C GLU A 79 -10.63 -10.24 4.51
N ASN A 80 -9.50 -10.89 4.20
CA ASN A 80 -8.47 -11.21 5.19
C ASN A 80 -7.49 -10.07 5.49
N TRP A 81 -7.62 -8.94 4.78
CA TRP A 81 -6.71 -7.79 4.85
C TRP A 81 -7.46 -6.54 5.33
N ASP A 82 -6.79 -5.72 6.15
CA ASP A 82 -7.39 -4.51 6.74
C ASP A 82 -7.13 -3.27 5.87
N GLY A 83 -6.19 -3.32 4.93
CA GLY A 83 -5.86 -2.17 4.09
C GLY A 83 -4.85 -2.49 3.00
N CYS A 84 -4.64 -1.53 2.09
CA CYS A 84 -3.51 -1.60 1.16
C CYS A 84 -2.79 -0.26 0.95
N ALA A 85 -1.48 -0.35 0.79
CA ALA A 85 -0.63 0.73 0.31
C ALA A 85 -0.46 0.58 -1.20
N VAL A 86 -0.63 1.67 -1.94
CA VAL A 86 -0.37 1.75 -3.38
C VAL A 86 0.78 2.70 -3.60
N PHE A 87 1.81 2.22 -4.29
CA PHE A 87 2.97 3.00 -4.68
C PHE A 87 3.06 3.10 -6.19
N GLU A 88 3.65 4.20 -6.65
CA GLU A 88 4.12 4.35 -8.02
C GLU A 88 5.59 4.77 -8.01
N ILE A 89 6.38 4.14 -8.88
CA ILE A 89 7.81 4.36 -8.99
C ILE A 89 8.31 4.01 -10.39
N GLU A 90 9.48 4.52 -10.77
CA GLU A 90 10.01 4.34 -12.12
C GLU A 90 10.32 2.88 -12.47
N SER A 91 10.75 2.07 -11.51
CA SER A 91 11.11 0.67 -11.75
C SER A 91 11.08 -0.18 -10.49
N LEU A 92 11.05 -1.51 -10.66
CA LEU A 92 11.07 -2.46 -9.54
C LEU A 92 12.41 -2.49 -8.83
N GLU A 93 13.51 -2.27 -9.55
CA GLU A 93 14.86 -2.20 -8.99
C GLU A 93 14.98 -1.01 -8.02
N ARG A 94 14.39 0.13 -8.37
CA ARG A 94 14.33 1.28 -7.47
C ARG A 94 13.48 1.01 -6.24
N PHE A 95 12.35 0.32 -6.42
CA PHE A 95 11.50 -0.10 -5.30
C PHE A 95 12.30 -0.97 -4.33
N GLU A 96 12.96 -2.02 -4.82
CA GLU A 96 13.73 -2.96 -4.01
C GLU A 96 14.91 -2.26 -3.31
N ALA A 97 15.66 -1.42 -4.03
CA ALA A 97 16.77 -0.65 -3.46
C ALA A 97 16.33 0.30 -2.34
N ALA A 98 15.11 0.84 -2.38
CA ALA A 98 14.62 1.75 -1.35
C ALA A 98 14.53 1.09 0.04
N PHE A 99 14.25 -0.21 0.10
CA PHE A 99 14.16 -0.97 1.35
C PHE A 99 15.53 -1.27 1.96
N GLU A 100 16.62 -1.06 1.21
CA GLU A 100 17.98 -1.20 1.73
C GLU A 100 18.42 0.00 2.57
N ASP A 101 17.68 1.12 2.52
CA ASP A 101 17.96 2.33 3.29
C ASP A 101 17.99 2.06 4.80
N PRO A 102 19.07 2.44 5.52
CA PRO A 102 19.13 2.35 6.97
C PRO A 102 17.93 3.03 7.66
N TYR A 103 17.44 4.16 7.15
CA TYR A 103 16.26 4.81 7.72
C TYR A 103 15.01 3.93 7.60
N TYR A 104 14.84 3.20 6.49
CA TYR A 104 13.76 2.23 6.38
C TYR A 104 13.91 1.14 7.44
N LYS A 105 15.09 0.50 7.52
CA LYS A 105 15.36 -0.62 8.43
C LYS A 105 15.25 -0.22 9.91
N ASP A 106 15.75 0.96 10.27
CA ASP A 106 15.88 1.37 11.66
C ASP A 106 14.71 2.18 12.20
N VAL A 107 13.90 2.79 11.34
CA VAL A 107 12.78 3.65 11.74
C VAL A 107 11.47 3.09 11.22
N ILE A 108 11.30 2.99 9.90
CA ILE A 108 10.02 2.59 9.30
C ILE A 108 9.69 1.14 9.65
N ALA A 109 10.61 0.20 9.47
CA ALA A 109 10.37 -1.21 9.74
C ALA A 109 10.06 -1.48 11.22
N LYS A 110 10.73 -0.76 12.15
CA LYS A 110 10.46 -0.86 13.59
C LYS A 110 9.09 -0.26 13.96
N ASP A 111 8.69 0.82 13.30
CA ASP A 111 7.34 1.38 13.44
C ASP A 111 6.28 0.39 12.91
N GLU A 112 6.52 -0.25 11.76
CA GLU A 112 5.62 -1.26 11.21
C GLU A 112 5.36 -2.44 12.19
N GLU A 113 6.33 -2.82 13.02
CA GLU A 113 6.14 -3.86 14.06
C GLU A 113 5.11 -3.48 15.13
N GLN A 114 4.79 -2.19 15.28
CA GLN A 114 3.82 -1.71 16.26
C GLN A 114 2.38 -1.94 15.80
N PHE A 115 2.11 -1.90 14.50
CA PHE A 115 0.74 -1.88 13.98
C PHE A 115 0.43 -2.90 12.88
N ILE A 116 1.43 -3.49 12.22
CA ILE A 116 1.25 -4.53 11.20
C ILE A 116 1.47 -5.92 11.80
N ASP A 117 0.63 -6.88 11.42
CA ASP A 117 0.86 -8.29 11.69
C ASP A 117 1.98 -8.85 10.82
N LYS A 118 3.20 -8.88 11.37
CA LYS A 118 4.39 -9.41 10.68
C LYS A 118 4.32 -10.92 10.43
N ALA A 119 3.52 -11.67 11.18
CA ALA A 119 3.36 -13.12 10.97
C ALA A 119 2.45 -13.40 9.76
N ALA A 120 1.41 -12.60 9.56
CA ALA A 120 0.61 -12.62 8.33
C ALA A 120 1.40 -12.12 7.11
N GLY A 121 2.41 -11.28 7.35
CA GLY A 121 3.25 -10.68 6.32
C GLY A 121 2.56 -9.56 5.55
N VAL A 122 3.23 -9.06 4.52
CA VAL A 122 2.70 -8.05 3.60
C VAL A 122 2.62 -8.67 2.21
N MET A 123 1.41 -8.96 1.73
CA MET A 123 1.23 -9.48 0.38
C MET A 123 1.44 -8.35 -0.63
N ARG A 124 2.30 -8.56 -1.63
CA ARG A 124 2.54 -7.58 -2.70
C ARG A 124 2.13 -8.09 -4.07
N ARG A 125 1.58 -7.21 -4.89
CA ARG A 125 1.38 -7.36 -6.34
C ARG A 125 1.93 -6.14 -7.04
N ARG A 126 2.39 -6.32 -8.28
CA ARG A 126 3.06 -5.29 -9.08
C ARG A 126 2.66 -5.40 -10.54
N GLY A 127 2.65 -4.27 -11.25
CA GLY A 127 2.29 -4.21 -12.67
C GLY A 127 2.71 -2.90 -13.33
N GLU A 128 2.69 -2.88 -14.67
CA GLU A 128 2.86 -1.65 -15.45
C GLU A 128 1.68 -0.71 -15.21
N LEU A 129 1.97 0.55 -14.91
CA LEU A 129 0.93 1.55 -14.73
C LEU A 129 0.52 2.14 -16.08
N ASN A 130 -0.77 2.03 -16.40
CA ASN A 130 -1.39 2.69 -17.55
C ASN A 130 -2.41 3.72 -17.05
N ARG A 131 -2.19 4.99 -17.34
CA ARG A 131 -3.11 6.08 -16.99
C ARG A 131 -4.06 6.33 -18.15
N ILE A 132 -5.34 6.05 -17.95
CA ILE A 132 -6.38 6.21 -18.98
C ILE A 132 -7.12 7.54 -18.82
N ILE A 133 -7.20 8.07 -17.58
CA ILE A 133 -7.77 9.37 -17.20
C ILE A 133 -6.85 10.10 -16.23
#